data_AF-A0A2N3HY39-F1
#
_entry.id   AF-A0A2N3HY39-F1
#
_cell.length_a   1.000
_cell.length_b   1.000
_cell.length_c   1.000
_cell.angle_alpha   90.00
_cell.angle_beta   90.00
_cell.angle_gamma   90.00
#
_symmetry.space_group_name_H-M   'P 1'
#
loop_
_entity.id
_entity.type
_entity.pdbx_description
1 polymer ?
#
loop_
_entity_poly.entity_id
_entity_poly.type
_entity_poly.pdbx_seq_one_letter_code
_entity_poly.pdbx_strand_id
1 'polypeptide(L)'
;MGKAFEEKGIVYDGEIKVQFAGLFDTVPSYKGLSKIVMDEVTRADDVLHLTAMDERRANFSLVNIASKGLQYEKELPGVHSDLGGGYLEEEDEDKKIFFQTRSRSAEKEIEYLLEDSWYKDRSSLTVDPSVMGTYLIGKKKVKYHYSFIPLHIMKKKAVGKPNEIKFIERTLNDNFDPPDDLKKTHDRLDDYVFKKGKPLKYHTVQELIGEIKSKFTDNEIDTILDKMHSRSGIPDSGYKDYIRGKVPKQWVFVYEQGFNQFMNENLHEDDFIQYPELHQKIIDRKQLKYLRLNYFHTSHECIATDEIVDYFNPYKTSVRDVPSREIINDTQYRK
;
A
#
# COMPACT_ATOMS: atom_id res chain seq x y z
N MET A 1 22.73 -7.01 24.01
CA MET A 1 22.81 -8.08 25.03
C MET A 1 24.14 -8.06 25.78
N GLY A 2 25.29 -8.17 25.10
CA GLY A 2 26.62 -8.19 25.77
C GLY A 2 26.86 -7.03 26.73
N LYS A 3 26.60 -5.78 26.31
CA LYS A 3 26.76 -4.59 27.17
C LYS A 3 25.95 -4.65 28.47
N ALA A 4 24.70 -5.13 28.41
CA ALA A 4 23.83 -5.22 29.58
C ALA A 4 24.24 -6.35 30.54
N PHE A 5 24.92 -7.39 30.04
CA PHE A 5 25.50 -8.46 30.86
C PHE A 5 26.80 -7.99 31.53
N GLU A 6 27.65 -7.28 30.80
CA GLU A 6 28.86 -6.64 31.35
C GLU A 6 28.52 -5.65 32.46
N GLU A 7 27.54 -4.76 32.25
CA GLU A 7 27.08 -3.80 33.25
C GLU A 7 26.53 -4.47 34.54
N LYS A 8 26.09 -5.74 34.44
CA LYS A 8 25.59 -6.53 35.57
C LYS A 8 26.60 -7.55 36.10
N GLY A 9 27.81 -7.61 35.56
CA GLY A 9 28.83 -8.60 35.94
C GLY A 9 28.43 -10.04 35.66
N ILE A 10 27.50 -10.26 34.73
CA ILE A 10 26.98 -11.60 34.39
C ILE A 10 27.91 -12.22 33.35
N VAL A 11 28.62 -13.29 33.74
CA VAL A 11 29.34 -14.17 32.82
C VAL A 11 28.39 -15.33 32.48
N TYR A 12 27.99 -15.43 31.21
CA TYR A 12 27.12 -16.50 30.72
C TYR A 12 27.88 -17.33 29.69
N ASP A 13 28.10 -18.61 29.99
CA ASP A 13 28.83 -19.59 29.18
C ASP A 13 27.90 -20.61 28.47
N GLY A 14 26.59 -20.46 28.63
CA GLY A 14 25.58 -21.29 27.99
C GLY A 14 25.24 -20.88 26.55
N GLU A 15 24.44 -21.71 25.89
CA GLU A 15 23.90 -21.41 24.56
C GLU A 15 22.78 -20.36 24.66
N ILE A 16 22.96 -19.22 23.99
CA ILE A 16 21.91 -18.20 23.86
C ILE A 16 21.01 -18.59 22.70
N LYS A 17 19.73 -18.78 23.00
CA LYS A 17 18.69 -19.06 22.01
C LYS A 17 17.73 -17.87 21.90
N VAL A 18 17.48 -17.43 20.68
CA VAL A 18 16.48 -16.39 20.40
C VAL A 18 15.12 -17.08 20.27
N GLN A 19 14.21 -16.84 21.22
CA GLN A 19 12.89 -17.47 21.19
C GLN A 19 11.99 -16.88 20.09
N PHE A 20 12.04 -15.57 19.90
CA PHE A 20 11.20 -14.89 18.93
C PHE A 20 11.95 -13.72 18.29
N ALA A 21 11.85 -13.60 16.97
CA ALA A 21 12.28 -12.42 16.23
C ALA A 21 11.07 -11.75 15.54
N GLY A 22 10.66 -10.61 16.08
CA GLY A 22 9.65 -9.74 15.48
C GLY A 22 10.31 -8.66 14.63
N LEU A 23 10.05 -8.66 13.32
CA LEU A 23 10.65 -7.73 12.37
C LEU A 23 9.59 -6.84 11.74
N PHE A 24 9.90 -5.54 11.63
CA PHE A 24 9.12 -4.58 10.86
C PHE A 24 9.96 -4.11 9.68
N ASP A 25 9.47 -4.39 8.48
CA ASP A 25 9.94 -3.86 7.19
C ASP A 25 11.47 -3.71 7.06
N THR A 26 12.22 -4.77 7.37
CA THR A 26 13.68 -4.76 7.41
C THR A 26 14.31 -4.25 6.11
N VAL A 27 15.11 -3.18 6.22
CA VAL A 27 15.91 -2.58 5.14
C VAL A 27 17.40 -2.75 5.45
N PRO A 28 18.27 -3.10 4.48
CA PRO A 28 19.70 -3.23 4.71
C PRO A 28 20.36 -1.85 4.67
N SER A 29 21.07 -1.48 5.73
CA SER A 29 21.81 -0.22 5.75
C SER A 29 23.18 -0.33 5.04
N TYR A 30 23.26 0.18 3.81
CA TYR A 30 24.43 0.76 3.13
C TYR A 30 25.62 -0.14 2.65
N LYS A 31 26.06 0.15 1.41
CA LYS A 31 27.30 -0.24 0.69
C LYS A 31 27.69 -1.73 0.67
N GLY A 32 26.88 -2.56 0.00
CA GLY A 32 27.38 -3.81 -0.60
C GLY A 32 27.41 -5.06 0.30
N LEU A 33 26.90 -4.98 1.53
CA LEU A 33 26.81 -6.12 2.46
C LEU A 33 25.36 -6.52 2.76
N SER A 34 24.51 -6.55 1.74
CA SER A 34 23.09 -6.95 1.85
C SER A 34 22.88 -8.39 2.35
N LYS A 35 23.93 -9.21 2.35
CA LYS A 35 23.84 -10.65 2.62
C LYS A 35 24.00 -11.05 4.09
N ILE A 36 24.60 -10.19 4.94
CA ILE A 36 25.25 -10.66 6.18
C ILE A 36 24.35 -10.63 7.42
N VAL A 37 23.21 -9.94 7.43
CA VAL A 37 22.45 -9.71 8.69
C VAL A 37 21.22 -10.64 8.89
N MET A 38 20.88 -11.48 7.90
CA MET A 38 19.65 -12.26 7.94
C MET A 38 19.80 -13.72 8.33
N ASP A 39 20.98 -14.32 8.19
CA ASP A 39 21.14 -15.75 8.52
C ASP A 39 20.91 -15.97 10.01
N GLU A 40 21.27 -14.99 10.82
CA GLU A 40 21.11 -14.99 12.27
C GLU A 40 19.64 -14.91 12.70
N VAL A 41 18.81 -14.15 11.98
CA VAL A 41 17.38 -14.03 12.29
C VAL A 41 16.66 -15.35 12.07
N THR A 42 17.11 -16.15 11.09
CA THR A 42 16.57 -17.50 10.87
C THR A 42 16.92 -18.51 11.96
N ARG A 43 17.81 -18.16 12.91
CA ARG A 43 18.13 -19.00 14.07
C ARG A 43 17.16 -18.83 15.24
N ALA A 44 16.21 -17.90 15.14
CA ALA A 44 15.15 -17.77 16.13
C ALA A 44 14.15 -18.93 16.03
N ASP A 45 13.60 -19.36 17.17
CA ASP A 45 12.62 -20.45 17.21
C ASP A 45 11.32 -20.11 16.49
N ASP A 46 10.93 -18.85 16.58
CA ASP A 46 9.77 -18.31 15.90
C ASP A 46 10.09 -16.93 15.34
N VAL A 47 9.51 -16.60 14.19
CA VAL A 47 9.75 -15.35 13.48
C VAL A 47 8.40 -14.79 13.06
N LEU A 48 8.25 -13.48 13.03
CA LEU A 48 7.20 -12.81 12.26
C LEU A 48 7.79 -11.56 11.64
N HIS A 49 7.65 -11.42 10.34
CA HIS A 49 8.10 -10.24 9.61
C HIS A 49 6.90 -9.59 8.93
N LEU A 50 6.58 -8.37 9.36
CA LEU A 50 5.58 -7.53 8.74
C LEU A 50 6.26 -6.63 7.71
N THR A 51 5.85 -6.70 6.45
CA THR A 51 6.48 -5.98 5.34
C THR A 51 5.55 -4.95 4.71
N ALA A 52 6.09 -3.80 4.31
CA ALA A 52 5.32 -2.69 3.79
C ALA A 52 5.00 -2.91 2.30
N MET A 53 3.71 -3.01 1.96
CA MET A 53 3.26 -3.22 0.58
C MET A 53 3.46 -1.99 -0.31
N ASP A 54 3.35 -0.79 0.27
CA ASP A 54 3.35 0.46 -0.47
C ASP A 54 4.71 1.19 -0.39
N GLU A 55 5.76 0.61 0.19
CA GLU A 55 7.10 1.21 0.20
C GLU A 55 7.75 1.14 -1.20
N ARG A 56 8.21 2.29 -1.69
CA ARG A 56 8.65 2.48 -3.09
C ARG A 56 9.97 3.20 -3.23
N ARG A 57 10.57 3.65 -2.13
CA ARG A 57 11.79 4.47 -2.15
C ARG A 57 13.01 3.62 -2.48
N ALA A 58 13.90 4.16 -3.31
CA ALA A 58 15.06 3.44 -3.83
C ALA A 58 16.00 2.89 -2.74
N ASN A 59 16.10 3.59 -1.61
CA ASN A 59 16.96 3.22 -0.49
C ASN A 59 16.29 2.28 0.53
N PHE A 60 15.04 1.88 0.29
CA PHE A 60 14.23 1.05 1.18
C PHE A 60 13.99 -0.34 0.56
N SER A 61 15.01 -0.90 -0.10
CA SER A 61 14.94 -2.26 -0.64
C SER A 61 14.67 -3.26 0.48
N LEU A 62 13.52 -3.92 0.42
CA LEU A 62 13.11 -4.92 1.39
C LEU A 62 14.09 -6.10 1.39
N VAL A 63 14.37 -6.61 2.58
CA VAL A 63 15.17 -7.79 2.81
C VAL A 63 14.24 -9.01 3.00
N ASN A 64 14.17 -9.87 1.98
CA ASN A 64 13.20 -10.97 1.87
C ASN A 64 13.57 -12.23 2.69
N ILE A 65 12.81 -12.52 3.75
CA ILE A 65 13.01 -13.74 4.55
C ILE A 65 12.21 -14.94 3.99
N ALA A 66 11.16 -14.69 3.20
CA ALA A 66 10.35 -15.75 2.61
C ALA A 66 11.16 -16.65 1.65
N SER A 67 12.18 -16.09 0.99
CA SER A 67 13.14 -16.83 0.15
C SER A 67 13.90 -17.93 0.91
N LYS A 68 13.90 -17.89 2.25
CA LYS A 68 14.54 -18.88 3.14
C LYS A 68 13.57 -19.94 3.66
N GLY A 69 12.36 -20.04 3.09
CA GLY A 69 11.37 -21.08 3.44
C GLY A 69 10.59 -20.79 4.73
N LEU A 70 10.70 -19.59 5.30
CA LEU A 70 9.96 -19.16 6.47
C LEU A 70 8.57 -18.65 6.05
N GLN A 71 7.50 -19.31 6.51
CA GLN A 71 6.11 -18.94 6.21
C GLN A 71 5.60 -17.70 6.96
N TYR A 72 6.50 -16.98 7.63
CA TYR A 72 6.13 -15.97 8.63
C TYR A 72 6.33 -14.52 8.16
N GLU A 73 6.43 -14.31 6.85
CA GLU A 73 6.39 -12.98 6.24
C GLU A 73 4.95 -12.62 5.85
N LYS A 74 4.47 -11.46 6.28
CA LYS A 74 3.11 -10.96 6.01
C LYS A 74 3.17 -9.52 5.50
N GLU A 75 2.70 -9.32 4.29
CA GLU A 75 2.60 -7.99 3.68
C GLU A 75 1.39 -7.26 4.25
N LEU A 76 1.61 -6.08 4.82
CA LEU A 76 0.56 -5.18 5.29
C LEU A 76 0.59 -3.89 4.45
N PRO A 77 -0.57 -3.24 4.23
CA PRO A 77 -0.60 -1.98 3.50
C PRO A 77 0.06 -0.85 4.29
N GLY A 78 0.53 0.18 3.58
CA GLY A 78 1.32 1.28 4.13
C GLY A 78 2.80 1.22 3.72
N VAL A 79 3.52 2.28 4.08
CA VAL A 79 4.97 2.46 3.83
C VAL A 79 5.81 2.07 5.06
N HIS A 80 7.14 2.14 4.97
CA HIS A 80 8.06 1.62 5.99
C HIS A 80 7.69 1.98 7.44
N SER A 81 7.54 3.27 7.73
CA SER A 81 7.22 3.77 9.07
C SER A 81 5.72 3.72 9.41
N ASP A 82 4.83 3.45 8.44
CA ASP A 82 3.43 3.12 8.76
C ASP A 82 3.38 1.77 9.49
N LEU A 83 4.36 0.89 9.25
CA LEU A 83 4.50 -0.39 9.94
C LEU A 83 5.40 -0.29 11.18
N GLY A 84 6.60 0.26 11.00
CA GLY A 84 7.60 0.34 12.08
C GLY A 84 7.33 1.43 13.12
N GLY A 85 6.43 2.37 12.83
CA GLY A 85 6.24 3.58 13.62
C GLY A 85 7.35 4.62 13.40
N GLY A 86 7.31 5.67 14.22
CA GLY A 86 8.29 6.77 14.19
C GLY A 86 7.77 8.08 13.61
N TYR A 87 6.55 8.10 13.08
CA TYR A 87 5.86 9.33 12.70
C TYR A 87 5.29 10.07 13.91
N LEU A 88 5.14 11.38 13.75
CA LEU A 88 4.60 12.26 14.79
C LEU A 88 3.07 12.19 14.86
N GLU A 89 2.52 12.70 15.97
CA GLU A 89 1.08 12.91 16.11
C GLU A 89 0.58 13.96 15.12
N GLU A 90 0.12 13.44 13.98
CA GLU A 90 -0.21 14.18 12.78
C GLU A 90 1.00 14.86 12.13
N GLU A 91 1.37 14.40 10.93
CA GLU A 91 2.53 14.95 10.21
C GLU A 91 2.10 15.64 8.92
N ASP A 92 2.59 16.86 8.73
CA ASP A 92 2.47 17.57 7.46
C ASP A 92 3.54 17.08 6.49
N GLU A 93 3.12 16.44 5.42
CA GLU A 93 3.98 15.95 4.36
C GLU A 93 4.09 17.01 3.26
N ASP A 94 4.93 18.02 3.45
CA ASP A 94 5.29 18.96 2.39
C ASP A 94 6.50 18.43 1.58
N LYS A 95 6.40 18.44 0.26
CA LYS A 95 7.51 18.11 -0.68
C LYS A 95 8.05 16.67 -0.61
N LYS A 96 7.22 15.69 -0.23
CA LYS A 96 7.61 14.26 -0.20
C LYS A 96 7.40 13.49 -1.52
N ILE A 97 6.85 14.12 -2.56
CA ILE A 97 6.93 13.63 -3.94
C ILE A 97 8.06 14.38 -4.63
N PHE A 98 8.96 13.66 -5.29
CA PHE A 98 10.03 14.26 -6.08
C PHE A 98 10.42 13.32 -7.22
N PHE A 99 10.27 13.74 -8.47
CA PHE A 99 10.85 13.06 -9.63
C PHE A 99 10.97 14.03 -10.82
N GLN A 100 12.02 13.87 -11.63
CA GLN A 100 12.23 14.66 -12.84
C GLN A 100 11.44 14.04 -14.01
N THR A 101 10.48 14.78 -14.56
CA THR A 101 9.68 14.27 -15.70
C THR A 101 9.24 15.33 -16.70
N ARG A 102 8.67 14.87 -17.82
CA ARG A 102 7.97 15.70 -18.83
C ARG A 102 6.59 16.11 -18.29
N SER A 103 6.10 17.28 -18.68
CA SER A 103 4.82 17.83 -18.17
C SER A 103 3.62 16.88 -18.28
N ARG A 104 3.49 16.15 -19.40
CA ARG A 104 2.41 15.16 -19.61
C ARG A 104 2.45 13.98 -18.63
N SER A 105 3.63 13.64 -18.14
CA SER A 105 3.85 12.52 -17.22
C SER A 105 3.53 12.92 -15.77
N ALA A 106 3.73 14.19 -15.41
CA ALA A 106 3.30 14.72 -14.13
C ALA A 106 1.77 14.66 -13.97
N GLU A 107 1.00 14.99 -15.02
CA GLU A 107 -0.46 14.93 -14.95
C GLU A 107 -0.99 13.49 -14.83
N LYS A 108 -0.34 12.50 -15.47
CA LYS A 108 -0.69 11.08 -15.25
C LYS A 108 -0.42 10.61 -13.82
N GLU A 109 0.69 11.06 -13.22
CA GLU A 109 0.97 10.75 -11.81
C GLU A 109 -0.07 11.40 -10.89
N ILE A 110 -0.48 12.64 -11.19
CA ILE A 110 -1.57 13.30 -10.47
C ILE A 110 -2.86 12.49 -10.58
N GLU A 111 -3.25 12.06 -11.78
CA GLU A 111 -4.44 11.22 -12.00
C GLU A 111 -4.37 9.96 -11.11
N TYR A 112 -3.24 9.26 -11.12
CA TYR A 112 -3.01 8.11 -10.25
C TYR A 112 -3.17 8.43 -8.76
N LEU A 113 -2.46 9.45 -8.27
CA LEU A 113 -2.45 9.83 -6.86
C LEU A 113 -3.84 10.21 -6.34
N LEU A 114 -4.67 10.78 -7.21
CA LEU A 114 -6.05 11.13 -6.91
C LEU A 114 -6.98 9.91 -7.00
N GLU A 115 -6.84 9.07 -8.04
CA GLU A 115 -7.66 7.86 -8.20
C GLU A 115 -7.51 6.91 -7.01
N ASP A 116 -6.26 6.72 -6.56
CA ASP A 116 -5.86 5.86 -5.45
C ASP A 116 -6.04 6.50 -4.07
N SER A 117 -6.47 7.76 -4.01
CA SER A 117 -6.66 8.54 -2.79
C SER A 117 -5.40 8.66 -1.93
N TRP A 118 -4.23 8.69 -2.55
CA TRP A 118 -3.00 9.13 -1.88
C TRP A 118 -3.09 10.60 -1.47
N TYR A 119 -3.78 11.41 -2.28
CA TYR A 119 -4.09 12.80 -2.03
C TYR A 119 -5.59 13.05 -2.22
N LYS A 120 -6.11 14.04 -1.50
CA LYS A 120 -7.55 14.34 -1.46
C LYS A 120 -8.06 14.86 -2.81
N ASP A 121 -7.38 15.85 -3.36
CA ASP A 121 -7.78 16.56 -4.56
C ASP A 121 -6.59 17.27 -5.22
N ARG A 122 -6.82 17.80 -6.43
CA ARG A 122 -5.78 18.47 -7.24
C ARG A 122 -5.15 19.67 -6.53
N SER A 123 -5.82 20.30 -5.56
CA SER A 123 -5.27 21.44 -4.81
C SER A 123 -4.20 21.03 -3.79
N SER A 124 -4.19 19.75 -3.40
CA SER A 124 -3.13 19.16 -2.57
C SER A 124 -1.82 18.89 -3.35
N LEU A 125 -1.82 19.13 -4.67
CA LEU A 125 -0.71 18.80 -5.57
C LEU A 125 -0.29 20.05 -6.35
N THR A 126 1.01 20.35 -6.37
CA THR A 126 1.59 21.47 -7.11
C THR A 126 2.59 20.96 -8.13
N VAL A 127 2.50 21.48 -9.35
CA VAL A 127 3.47 21.21 -10.42
C VAL A 127 4.38 22.42 -10.53
N ASP A 128 5.63 22.28 -10.08
CA ASP A 128 6.63 23.35 -10.09
C ASP A 128 7.65 23.12 -11.23
N PRO A 129 7.64 23.96 -12.27
CA PRO A 129 8.59 23.84 -13.37
C PRO A 129 9.99 24.36 -12.97
N SER A 130 11.02 23.53 -13.15
CA SER A 130 12.42 23.86 -12.93
C SER A 130 13.25 23.72 -14.21
N VAL A 131 14.39 24.42 -14.25
CA VAL A 131 15.40 24.30 -15.31
C VAL A 131 15.88 22.85 -15.46
N MET A 132 15.89 22.09 -14.35
CA MET A 132 16.21 20.66 -14.33
C MET A 132 14.96 19.78 -14.33
N GLY A 133 13.82 20.21 -14.90
CA GLY A 133 12.62 19.36 -15.09
C GLY A 133 11.40 19.76 -14.25
N THR A 134 10.33 18.96 -14.31
CA THR A 134 9.06 19.25 -13.61
C THR A 134 9.04 18.56 -12.24
N TYR A 135 8.80 19.31 -11.16
CA TYR A 135 8.60 18.74 -9.82
C TYR A 135 7.10 18.64 -9.49
N LEU A 136 6.67 17.48 -9.00
CA LEU A 136 5.35 17.32 -8.39
C LEU A 136 5.51 17.38 -6.87
N ILE A 137 4.86 18.33 -6.23
CA ILE A 137 4.91 18.55 -4.78
C ILE A 137 3.54 18.20 -4.21
N GLY A 138 3.50 17.23 -3.31
CA GLY A 138 2.31 16.90 -2.54
C GLY A 138 2.30 17.59 -1.18
N LYS A 139 1.10 17.95 -0.72
CA LYS A 139 0.80 18.41 0.64
C LYS A 139 -0.36 17.60 1.20
N LYS A 140 -0.13 16.89 2.29
CA LYS A 140 -1.17 16.18 3.03
C LYS A 140 -0.82 16.11 4.50
N LYS A 141 -1.84 15.90 5.32
CA LYS A 141 -1.73 15.68 6.75
C LYS A 141 -2.22 14.28 7.08
N VAL A 142 -1.40 13.49 7.76
CA VAL A 142 -1.69 12.07 8.06
C VAL A 142 -1.46 11.74 9.52
N LYS A 143 -2.26 10.80 10.02
CA LYS A 143 -2.20 10.31 11.39
C LYS A 143 -1.29 9.09 11.48
N TYR A 144 -0.42 9.04 12.49
CA TYR A 144 0.47 7.89 12.76
C TYR A 144 -0.22 6.65 13.33
N HIS A 145 -1.47 6.77 13.80
CA HIS A 145 -2.18 5.73 14.55
C HIS A 145 -2.34 4.39 13.81
N TYR A 146 -2.17 4.34 12.49
CA TYR A 146 -2.16 3.06 11.77
C TYR A 146 -1.03 2.14 12.25
N SER A 147 0.13 2.67 12.66
CA SER A 147 1.25 1.87 13.17
C SER A 147 0.93 1.11 14.46
N PHE A 148 -0.21 1.41 15.10
CA PHE A 148 -0.68 0.69 16.28
C PHE A 148 -1.19 -0.71 15.89
N ILE A 149 -1.78 -0.86 14.70
CA ILE A 149 -2.23 -2.16 14.20
C ILE A 149 -1.07 -3.17 14.08
N PRO A 150 0.02 -2.90 13.33
CA PRO A 150 1.14 -3.82 13.20
C PRO A 150 1.84 -4.04 14.56
N LEU A 151 1.88 -3.04 15.44
CA LEU A 151 2.35 -3.20 16.82
C LEU A 151 1.54 -4.24 17.61
N HIS A 152 0.20 -4.15 17.58
CA HIS A 152 -0.68 -5.12 18.27
C HIS A 152 -0.62 -6.52 17.66
N ILE A 153 -0.52 -6.63 16.34
CA ILE A 153 -0.29 -7.90 15.64
C ILE A 153 1.03 -8.53 16.13
N MET A 154 2.13 -7.76 16.13
CA MET A 154 3.44 -8.24 16.58
C MET A 154 3.40 -8.69 18.06
N LYS A 155 2.77 -7.88 18.93
CA LYS A 155 2.53 -8.22 20.33
C LYS A 155 1.80 -9.56 20.44
N LYS A 156 0.69 -9.74 19.71
CA LYS A 156 -0.13 -10.96 19.76
C LYS A 156 0.68 -12.21 19.39
N LYS A 157 1.54 -12.12 18.39
CA LYS A 157 2.48 -13.21 18.03
C LYS A 157 3.49 -13.49 19.13
N ALA A 158 4.04 -12.44 19.74
CA ALA A 158 5.07 -12.56 20.78
C ALA A 158 4.53 -13.13 22.10
N VAL A 159 3.30 -12.76 22.49
CA VAL A 159 2.67 -13.30 23.71
C VAL A 159 2.06 -14.68 23.49
N GLY A 160 1.70 -15.01 22.25
CA GLY A 160 1.11 -16.30 21.88
C GLY A 160 2.10 -17.45 22.05
N LYS A 161 1.58 -18.67 22.17
CA LYS A 161 2.42 -19.89 22.15
C LYS A 161 3.09 -20.04 20.78
N PRO A 162 4.37 -20.45 20.72
CA PRO A 162 5.20 -20.95 21.82
C PRO A 162 6.02 -19.88 22.57
N ASN A 163 5.89 -18.60 22.22
CA ASN A 163 6.82 -17.55 22.66
C ASN A 163 6.58 -17.09 24.10
N GLU A 164 5.31 -16.90 24.49
CA GLU A 164 4.89 -16.53 25.86
C GLU A 164 5.65 -15.33 26.45
N ILE A 165 6.06 -14.36 25.60
CA ILE A 165 6.80 -13.16 26.02
C ILE A 165 5.91 -12.26 26.87
N LYS A 166 6.45 -11.72 27.96
CA LYS A 166 5.74 -10.80 28.86
C LYS A 166 6.02 -9.35 28.51
N PHE A 167 4.96 -8.58 28.25
CA PHE A 167 5.02 -7.14 28.05
C PHE A 167 4.37 -6.39 29.22
N ILE A 168 4.73 -5.12 29.39
CA ILE A 168 4.05 -4.21 30.32
C ILE A 168 2.75 -3.75 29.64
N GLU A 169 1.64 -4.42 29.93
CA GLU A 169 0.38 -4.25 29.19
C GLU A 169 -0.17 -2.82 29.24
N ARG A 170 -0.04 -2.15 30.39
CA ARG A 170 -0.58 -0.81 30.60
C ARG A 170 -0.04 0.21 29.59
N THR A 171 1.26 0.16 29.29
CA THR A 171 1.88 1.10 28.35
C THR A 171 1.32 0.97 26.94
N LEU A 172 0.97 -0.24 26.52
CA LEU A 172 0.45 -0.54 25.18
C LEU A 172 -1.02 -0.20 25.05
N ASN A 173 -1.84 -0.61 26.02
CA ASN A 173 -3.29 -0.41 25.94
C ASN A 173 -3.68 1.05 26.19
N ASP A 174 -2.95 1.79 27.03
CA ASP A 174 -3.31 3.17 27.37
C ASP A 174 -2.87 4.19 26.29
N ASN A 175 -1.79 3.89 25.53
CA ASN A 175 -1.17 4.86 24.62
C ASN A 175 -1.18 4.46 23.14
N PHE A 176 -1.44 3.18 22.83
CA PHE A 176 -1.29 2.64 21.48
C PHE A 176 -2.52 1.81 21.05
N ASP A 177 -3.72 2.11 21.58
CA ASP A 177 -4.95 1.48 21.12
C ASP A 177 -5.36 2.07 19.74
N PRO A 178 -5.61 1.25 18.70
CA PRO A 178 -6.09 1.76 17.43
C PRO A 178 -7.43 2.50 17.61
N PRO A 179 -7.61 3.70 17.03
CA PRO A 179 -8.86 4.44 17.11
C PRO A 179 -10.03 3.66 16.49
N ASP A 180 -11.26 4.03 16.85
CA ASP A 180 -12.47 3.28 16.51
C ASP A 180 -12.63 3.01 15.00
N ASP A 181 -12.24 3.97 14.16
CA ASP A 181 -12.31 3.86 12.70
C ASP A 181 -11.29 2.86 12.13
N LEU A 182 -10.24 2.52 12.89
CA LEU A 182 -9.24 1.51 12.54
C LEU A 182 -9.54 0.11 13.08
N LYS A 183 -10.53 -0.07 13.95
CA LYS A 183 -10.86 -1.40 14.53
C LYS A 183 -11.19 -2.46 13.48
N LYS A 184 -11.99 -2.11 12.47
CA LYS A 184 -12.30 -3.03 11.35
C LYS A 184 -11.04 -3.41 10.55
N THR A 185 -10.12 -2.45 10.38
CA THR A 185 -8.83 -2.69 9.72
C THR A 185 -7.94 -3.61 10.56
N HIS A 186 -7.86 -3.35 11.86
CA HIS A 186 -7.16 -4.20 12.81
C HIS A 186 -7.64 -5.65 12.71
N ASP A 187 -8.95 -5.88 12.85
CA ASP A 187 -9.52 -7.24 12.84
C ASP A 187 -9.30 -7.95 11.48
N ARG A 188 -9.43 -7.21 10.37
CA ARG A 188 -9.21 -7.73 9.02
C ARG A 188 -7.76 -8.17 8.79
N LEU A 189 -6.79 -7.43 9.32
CA LEU A 189 -5.37 -7.73 9.21
C LEU A 189 -4.94 -8.81 10.20
N ASP A 190 -5.51 -8.83 11.41
CA ASP A 190 -5.32 -9.92 12.39
C ASP A 190 -5.76 -11.27 11.81
N ASP A 191 -6.94 -11.32 11.19
CA ASP A 191 -7.46 -12.50 10.51
C ASP A 191 -6.56 -12.97 9.35
N TYR A 192 -5.94 -12.04 8.63
CA TYR A 192 -4.98 -12.35 7.57
C TYR A 192 -3.65 -12.90 8.12
N VAL A 193 -3.15 -12.34 9.21
CA VAL A 193 -1.86 -12.76 9.80
C VAL A 193 -2.01 -14.11 10.49
N PHE A 194 -3.03 -14.30 11.32
CA PHE A 194 -3.13 -15.44 12.24
C PHE A 194 -4.15 -16.51 11.84
N LYS A 195 -5.07 -16.21 10.92
CA LYS A 195 -6.09 -17.15 10.47
C LYS A 195 -5.91 -17.44 8.98
N LYS A 196 -7.04 -17.63 8.27
CA LYS A 196 -7.07 -17.90 6.82
C LYS A 196 -7.62 -16.70 6.03
N GLY A 197 -7.51 -15.49 6.58
CA GLY A 197 -7.89 -14.27 5.87
C GLY A 197 -7.05 -14.09 4.60
N LYS A 198 -7.62 -13.45 3.57
CA LYS A 198 -6.88 -13.06 2.35
C LYS A 198 -6.08 -11.77 2.64
N PRO A 199 -4.97 -11.48 1.94
CA PRO A 199 -4.30 -10.17 2.08
C PRO A 199 -5.26 -9.03 1.70
N LEU A 200 -5.14 -7.89 2.37
CA LEU A 200 -5.83 -6.65 1.98
C LEU A 200 -5.09 -6.08 0.76
N LYS A 201 -5.72 -6.09 -0.42
CA LYS A 201 -5.09 -5.70 -1.69
C LYS A 201 -5.86 -4.60 -2.40
N TYR A 202 -5.11 -3.70 -3.03
CA TYR A 202 -5.71 -2.69 -3.88
C TYR A 202 -6.09 -3.29 -5.23
N HIS A 203 -7.29 -2.96 -5.70
CA HIS A 203 -7.80 -3.32 -7.02
C HIS A 203 -8.16 -2.06 -7.77
N THR A 204 -7.56 -1.86 -8.95
CA THR A 204 -7.80 -0.71 -9.82
C THR A 204 -9.21 -0.73 -10.38
N VAL A 205 -9.72 0.43 -10.80
CA VAL A 205 -11.02 0.50 -11.48
C VAL A 205 -11.01 -0.31 -12.77
N GLN A 206 -9.91 -0.32 -13.51
CA GLN A 206 -9.76 -1.09 -14.74
C GLN A 206 -9.84 -2.61 -14.50
N GLU A 207 -9.17 -3.13 -13.46
CA GLU A 207 -9.26 -4.55 -13.09
C GLU A 207 -10.69 -4.94 -12.73
N LEU A 208 -11.38 -4.10 -11.95
CA LEU A 208 -12.76 -4.33 -11.53
C LEU A 208 -13.72 -4.27 -12.73
N ILE A 209 -13.55 -3.31 -13.64
CA ILE A 209 -14.32 -3.24 -14.90
C ILE A 209 -14.10 -4.50 -15.73
N GLY A 210 -12.85 -4.96 -15.87
CA GLY A 210 -12.53 -6.20 -16.60
C GLY A 210 -13.23 -7.43 -16.00
N GLU A 211 -13.21 -7.54 -14.67
CA GLU A 211 -13.89 -8.61 -13.96
C GLU A 211 -15.41 -8.54 -14.14
N ILE A 212 -16.02 -7.35 -14.02
CA ILE A 212 -17.45 -7.11 -14.26
C ILE A 212 -17.82 -7.51 -15.71
N LYS A 213 -17.06 -7.06 -16.70
CA LYS A 213 -17.28 -7.42 -18.12
C LYS A 213 -17.22 -8.93 -18.35
N SER A 214 -16.37 -9.65 -17.63
CA SER A 214 -16.21 -11.10 -17.82
C SER A 214 -17.29 -11.94 -17.10
N LYS A 215 -17.89 -11.42 -16.03
CA LYS A 215 -18.80 -12.17 -15.16
C LYS A 215 -20.28 -11.88 -15.39
N PHE A 216 -20.61 -10.74 -16.00
CA PHE A 216 -21.97 -10.24 -16.13
C PHE A 216 -22.38 -10.11 -17.59
N THR A 217 -23.65 -10.34 -17.87
CA THR A 217 -24.28 -10.05 -19.16
C THR A 217 -24.46 -8.55 -19.36
N ASP A 218 -24.61 -8.11 -20.61
CA ASP A 218 -24.89 -6.71 -20.96
C ASP A 218 -26.11 -6.13 -20.21
N ASN A 219 -27.16 -6.94 -19.98
CA ASN A 219 -28.36 -6.49 -19.28
C ASN A 219 -28.12 -6.31 -17.77
N GLU A 220 -27.31 -7.17 -17.17
CA GLU A 220 -26.93 -7.04 -15.76
C GLU A 220 -26.01 -5.83 -15.56
N ILE A 221 -25.06 -5.63 -16.48
CA ILE A 221 -24.20 -4.44 -16.50
C ILE A 221 -25.04 -3.17 -16.62
N ASP A 222 -26.01 -3.11 -17.54
CA ASP A 222 -26.90 -1.96 -17.67
C ASP A 222 -27.66 -1.70 -16.37
N THR A 223 -28.17 -2.75 -15.72
CA THR A 223 -28.86 -2.62 -14.44
C THR A 223 -27.96 -2.06 -13.34
N ILE A 224 -26.69 -2.47 -13.31
CA ILE A 224 -25.68 -1.96 -12.38
C ILE A 224 -25.40 -0.47 -12.67
N LEU A 225 -25.16 -0.12 -13.94
CA LEU A 225 -24.91 1.26 -14.35
C LEU A 225 -26.12 2.16 -14.07
N ASP A 226 -27.34 1.68 -14.30
CA ASP A 226 -28.57 2.44 -14.01
C ASP A 226 -28.73 2.74 -12.52
N LYS A 227 -28.37 1.79 -11.65
CA LYS A 227 -28.30 2.04 -10.20
C LYS A 227 -27.28 3.11 -9.86
N MET A 228 -26.09 3.07 -10.47
CA MET A 228 -25.03 4.07 -10.25
C MET A 228 -25.45 5.46 -10.72
N HIS A 229 -26.05 5.57 -11.91
CA HIS A 229 -26.58 6.82 -12.44
C HIS A 229 -27.72 7.37 -11.57
N SER A 230 -28.62 6.50 -11.11
CA SER A 230 -29.71 6.87 -10.19
C SER A 230 -29.20 7.41 -8.85
N ARG A 231 -28.18 6.75 -8.25
CA ARG A 231 -27.57 7.23 -6.99
C ARG A 231 -26.80 8.54 -7.14
N SER A 232 -26.09 8.71 -8.25
CA SER A 232 -25.20 9.87 -8.49
C SER A 232 -25.92 11.09 -9.05
N GLY A 233 -27.07 10.89 -9.71
CA GLY A 233 -27.76 11.92 -10.48
C GLY A 233 -27.06 12.29 -11.80
N ILE A 234 -25.96 11.59 -12.15
CA ILE A 234 -25.22 11.81 -13.40
C ILE A 234 -25.91 10.97 -14.48
N PRO A 235 -26.32 11.52 -15.63
CA PRO A 235 -26.93 10.75 -16.71
C PRO A 235 -25.89 9.89 -17.46
N ASP A 236 -26.35 8.80 -18.09
CA ASP A 236 -25.50 7.99 -18.97
C ASP A 236 -25.03 8.83 -20.16
N SER A 237 -23.71 9.01 -20.26
CA SER A 237 -23.05 9.79 -21.31
C SER A 237 -22.52 8.90 -22.44
N GLY A 238 -23.11 7.72 -22.62
CA GLY A 238 -22.70 6.69 -23.60
C GLY A 238 -21.72 5.67 -23.01
N TYR A 239 -21.69 5.50 -21.69
CA TYR A 239 -20.89 4.49 -21.01
C TYR A 239 -21.37 3.08 -21.32
N LYS A 240 -22.68 2.91 -21.48
CA LYS A 240 -23.29 1.66 -21.96
C LYS A 240 -22.84 1.26 -23.37
N ASP A 241 -22.56 2.22 -24.25
CA ASP A 241 -22.03 1.94 -25.58
C ASP A 241 -20.52 1.72 -25.56
N TYR A 242 -19.80 2.47 -24.72
CA TYR A 242 -18.37 2.30 -24.51
C TYR A 242 -18.05 0.88 -24.01
N ILE A 243 -18.79 0.40 -22.99
CA ILE A 243 -18.53 -0.90 -22.39
C ILE A 243 -18.71 -2.06 -23.39
N ARG A 244 -19.60 -1.87 -24.38
CA ARG A 244 -19.90 -2.79 -25.48
C ARG A 244 -18.99 -2.63 -26.70
N GLY A 245 -18.04 -1.70 -26.67
CA GLY A 245 -17.16 -1.40 -27.80
C GLY A 245 -17.87 -0.78 -29.01
N LYS A 246 -19.02 -0.14 -28.81
CA LYS A 246 -19.80 0.52 -29.87
C LYS A 246 -19.40 1.98 -30.12
N VAL A 247 -18.47 2.51 -29.33
CA VAL A 247 -17.93 3.86 -29.49
C VAL A 247 -16.92 3.89 -30.65
N PRO A 248 -16.91 4.94 -31.49
CA PRO A 248 -15.93 5.08 -32.56
C PRO A 248 -14.48 5.09 -32.03
N LYS A 249 -13.56 4.43 -32.73
CA LYS A 249 -12.15 4.24 -32.28
C LYS A 249 -11.47 5.53 -31.82
N GLN A 250 -11.73 6.66 -32.48
CA GLN A 250 -11.15 7.96 -32.14
C GLN A 250 -11.62 8.55 -30.80
N TRP A 251 -12.74 8.07 -30.26
CA TRP A 251 -13.34 8.53 -29.00
C TRP A 251 -13.09 7.58 -27.83
N VAL A 252 -12.61 6.35 -28.09
CA VAL A 252 -12.41 5.31 -27.05
C VAL A 252 -11.64 5.84 -25.86
N PHE A 253 -10.55 6.58 -26.09
CA PHE A 253 -9.74 7.15 -25.01
C PHE A 253 -10.54 8.13 -24.12
N VAL A 254 -11.34 9.02 -24.72
CA VAL A 254 -12.13 10.00 -23.98
C VAL A 254 -13.21 9.32 -23.14
N TYR A 255 -13.90 8.33 -23.71
CA TYR A 255 -14.90 7.55 -22.98
C TYR A 255 -14.29 6.71 -21.88
N GLU A 256 -13.10 6.13 -22.09
CA GLU A 256 -12.37 5.38 -21.07
C GLU A 256 -12.05 6.25 -19.86
N GLN A 257 -11.53 7.46 -20.07
CA GLN A 257 -11.21 8.38 -18.98
C GLN A 257 -12.47 8.78 -18.19
N GLY A 258 -13.54 9.19 -18.89
CA GLY A 258 -14.81 9.54 -18.25
C GLY A 258 -15.44 8.36 -17.50
N PHE A 259 -15.41 7.16 -18.09
CA PHE A 259 -15.96 5.96 -17.48
C PHE A 259 -15.17 5.50 -16.26
N ASN A 260 -13.83 5.55 -16.31
CA ASN A 260 -12.99 5.21 -15.16
C ASN A 260 -13.25 6.18 -14.00
N GLN A 261 -13.36 7.49 -14.26
CA GLN A 261 -13.73 8.47 -13.24
C GLN A 261 -15.10 8.17 -12.64
N PHE A 262 -16.11 7.94 -13.50
CA PHE A 262 -17.46 7.61 -13.05
C PHE A 262 -17.47 6.35 -12.17
N MET A 263 -16.78 5.29 -12.59
CA MET A 263 -16.68 4.05 -11.82
C MET A 263 -15.90 4.27 -10.51
N ASN A 264 -14.82 5.05 -10.51
CA ASN A 264 -14.03 5.35 -9.32
C ASN A 264 -14.86 6.00 -8.20
N GLU A 265 -15.83 6.84 -8.58
CA GLU A 265 -16.70 7.58 -7.66
C GLU A 265 -17.96 6.81 -7.28
N ASN A 266 -18.51 5.99 -8.19
CA ASN A 266 -19.86 5.46 -8.05
C ASN A 266 -19.94 3.94 -7.83
N LEU A 267 -18.81 3.24 -7.85
CA LEU A 267 -18.75 1.81 -7.55
C LEU A 267 -19.08 1.56 -6.07
N HIS A 268 -20.11 0.74 -5.83
CA HIS A 268 -20.61 0.45 -4.50
C HIS A 268 -20.67 -1.06 -4.25
N GLU A 269 -20.16 -1.52 -3.11
CA GLU A 269 -20.08 -2.92 -2.72
C GLU A 269 -21.45 -3.59 -2.66
N ASP A 270 -22.49 -2.86 -2.24
CA ASP A 270 -23.87 -3.36 -2.18
C ASP A 270 -24.43 -3.86 -3.52
N ASP A 271 -23.93 -3.31 -4.64
CA ASP A 271 -24.34 -3.77 -5.98
C ASP A 271 -23.85 -5.20 -6.27
N PHE A 272 -22.89 -5.70 -5.49
CA PHE A 272 -22.19 -6.96 -5.72
C PHE A 272 -22.31 -7.95 -4.55
N ILE A 273 -23.23 -7.76 -3.60
CA ILE A 273 -23.41 -8.65 -2.42
C ILE A 273 -23.52 -10.13 -2.81
N GLN A 274 -24.15 -10.43 -3.94
CA GLN A 274 -24.33 -11.80 -4.44
C GLN A 274 -23.05 -12.41 -5.06
N TYR A 275 -21.97 -11.63 -5.15
CA TYR A 275 -20.69 -12.00 -5.75
C TYR A 275 -19.57 -11.78 -4.72
N PRO A 276 -19.38 -12.71 -3.76
CA PRO A 276 -18.57 -12.48 -2.57
C PRO A 276 -17.12 -12.05 -2.86
N GLU A 277 -16.51 -12.58 -3.92
CA GLU A 277 -15.14 -12.20 -4.29
C GLU A 277 -15.06 -10.76 -4.80
N LEU A 278 -15.96 -10.36 -5.71
CA LEU A 278 -15.99 -9.01 -6.25
C LEU A 278 -16.42 -7.99 -5.19
N HIS A 279 -17.41 -8.35 -4.37
CA HIS A 279 -17.83 -7.58 -3.20
C HIS A 279 -16.64 -7.28 -2.27
N GLN A 280 -15.86 -8.31 -1.91
CA GLN A 280 -14.69 -8.13 -1.06
C GLN A 280 -13.62 -7.25 -1.71
N LYS A 281 -13.36 -7.40 -3.03
CA LYS A 281 -12.39 -6.54 -3.74
C LYS A 281 -12.79 -5.06 -3.70
N ILE A 282 -14.09 -4.76 -3.79
CA ILE A 282 -14.59 -3.38 -3.71
C ILE A 282 -14.47 -2.84 -2.27
N ILE A 283 -14.76 -3.66 -1.25
CA ILE A 283 -14.53 -3.31 0.15
C ILE A 283 -13.05 -3.03 0.41
N ASP A 284 -12.16 -3.93 -0.03
CA ASP A 284 -10.71 -3.81 0.12
C ASP A 284 -10.20 -2.53 -0.54
N ARG A 285 -10.69 -2.22 -1.77
CA ARG A 285 -10.41 -0.96 -2.47
C ARG A 285 -10.83 0.26 -1.64
N LYS A 286 -12.08 0.30 -1.16
CA LYS A 286 -12.60 1.43 -0.37
C LYS A 286 -11.81 1.63 0.91
N GLN A 287 -11.49 0.54 1.60
CA GLN A 287 -10.71 0.57 2.83
C GLN A 287 -9.28 1.10 2.59
N LEU A 288 -8.61 0.66 1.52
CA LEU A 288 -7.27 1.15 1.20
C LEU A 288 -7.26 2.62 0.78
N LYS A 289 -8.26 3.08 0.03
CA LYS A 289 -8.42 4.52 -0.28
C LYS A 289 -8.57 5.35 1.00
N TYR A 290 -9.36 4.86 1.97
CA TYR A 290 -9.51 5.50 3.27
C TYR A 290 -8.18 5.57 4.05
N LEU A 291 -7.45 4.46 4.12
CA LEU A 291 -6.17 4.40 4.82
C LEU A 291 -5.11 5.29 4.17
N ARG A 292 -5.01 5.27 2.83
CA ARG A 292 -4.09 6.13 2.08
C ARG A 292 -4.34 7.60 2.34
N LEU A 293 -5.60 8.02 2.38
CA LEU A 293 -5.95 9.41 2.57
C LEU A 293 -5.65 9.90 3.99
N ASN A 294 -5.90 9.07 5.01
CA ASN A 294 -5.93 9.51 6.41
C ASN A 294 -4.71 9.09 7.24
N TYR A 295 -4.04 8.01 6.85
CA TYR A 295 -3.05 7.34 7.70
C TYR A 295 -1.72 7.06 7.00
N PHE A 296 -1.71 6.73 5.70
CA PHE A 296 -0.46 6.36 5.04
C PHE A 296 0.33 7.58 4.56
N HIS A 297 1.57 7.60 4.99
CA HIS A 297 2.57 8.49 4.45
C HIS A 297 2.92 8.10 3.02
N THR A 298 3.42 9.05 2.23
CA THR A 298 3.80 8.73 0.83
C THR A 298 5.26 8.28 0.74
N SER A 299 5.50 7.23 -0.03
CA SER A 299 6.84 6.72 -0.39
C SER A 299 7.23 7.11 -1.82
N HIS A 300 6.66 8.19 -2.36
CA HIS A 300 6.83 8.58 -3.76
C HIS A 300 8.13 9.38 -4.05
N GLU A 301 9.16 9.13 -3.26
CA GLU A 301 10.48 9.72 -3.40
C GLU A 301 11.24 9.01 -4.53
N CYS A 302 11.36 9.65 -5.70
CA CYS A 302 12.34 9.27 -6.70
C CYS A 302 13.54 10.19 -6.52
N ILE A 303 14.49 9.75 -5.70
CA ILE A 303 15.82 10.35 -5.67
C ILE A 303 16.29 10.47 -7.11
N ALA A 304 16.57 11.73 -7.49
CA ALA A 304 17.06 12.18 -8.78
C ALA A 304 17.80 11.08 -9.54
N THR A 305 17.10 10.43 -10.47
CA THR A 305 17.80 9.86 -11.60
C THR A 305 18.29 11.05 -12.42
N ASP A 306 19.56 11.09 -12.82
CA ASP A 306 20.08 12.07 -13.80
C ASP A 306 19.43 11.90 -15.20
N GLU A 307 18.41 11.05 -15.29
CA GLU A 307 17.66 10.69 -16.48
C GLU A 307 16.21 11.16 -16.35
N ILE A 308 15.68 11.77 -17.42
CA ILE A 308 14.27 12.14 -17.56
C ILE A 308 13.45 10.84 -17.64
N VAL A 309 12.66 10.57 -16.62
CA VAL A 309 11.76 9.40 -16.57
C VAL A 309 10.41 9.76 -17.22
N ASP A 310 9.99 8.97 -18.22
CA ASP A 310 8.75 9.23 -18.97
C ASP A 310 7.48 8.75 -18.24
N TYR A 311 7.50 7.62 -17.53
CA TYR A 311 6.34 7.12 -16.81
C TYR A 311 6.74 6.14 -15.70
N PHE A 312 6.10 6.26 -14.53
CA PHE A 312 6.12 5.21 -13.51
C PHE A 312 4.87 4.36 -13.67
N ASN A 313 5.01 3.03 -13.69
CA ASN A 313 3.84 2.16 -13.59
C ASN A 313 3.42 2.05 -12.12
N PRO A 314 2.33 2.73 -11.70
CA PRO A 314 2.01 2.80 -10.29
C PRO A 314 1.32 1.52 -9.77
N TYR A 315 0.92 0.64 -10.68
CA TYR A 315 0.23 -0.61 -10.40
C TYR A 315 1.15 -1.84 -10.48
N LYS A 316 2.42 -1.66 -10.87
CA LYS A 316 3.40 -2.75 -10.80
C LYS A 316 3.78 -2.95 -9.33
N THR A 317 3.42 -4.11 -8.80
CA THR A 317 3.83 -4.54 -7.46
C THR A 317 5.34 -4.40 -7.27
N SER A 318 5.76 -4.00 -6.07
CA SER A 318 7.16 -4.13 -5.65
C SER A 318 7.62 -5.55 -5.93
N VAL A 319 8.61 -5.69 -6.81
CA VAL A 319 9.26 -6.98 -7.02
C VAL A 319 10.22 -7.09 -5.85
N ARG A 320 9.90 -7.97 -4.89
CA ARG A 320 10.73 -8.23 -3.71
C ARG A 320 12.21 -8.26 -4.13
N ASP A 321 13.04 -7.49 -3.43
CA ASP A 321 14.46 -7.19 -3.70
C ASP A 321 14.78 -6.03 -4.68
N VAL A 322 13.78 -5.38 -5.30
CA VAL A 322 13.95 -4.17 -6.13
C VAL A 322 12.92 -3.10 -5.73
N PRO A 323 13.32 -1.84 -5.50
CA PRO A 323 12.37 -0.76 -5.23
C PRO A 323 11.27 -0.71 -6.29
N SER A 324 10.02 -0.60 -5.85
CA SER A 324 8.88 -0.55 -6.77
C SER A 324 8.90 0.75 -7.57
N ARG A 325 9.38 0.66 -8.81
CA ARG A 325 9.09 1.56 -9.94
C ARG A 325 9.82 1.01 -11.17
N GLU A 326 9.12 0.24 -12.00
CA GLU A 326 9.60 0.10 -13.37
C GLU A 326 9.49 1.47 -14.04
N ILE A 327 10.65 2.00 -14.43
CA ILE A 327 10.75 3.17 -15.31
C ILE A 327 10.39 2.68 -16.71
N ILE A 328 9.26 3.13 -17.24
CA ILE A 328 8.84 2.83 -18.61
C ILE A 328 9.21 4.02 -19.50
N ASN A 329 10.02 3.74 -20.52
CA ASN A 329 10.34 4.72 -21.57
C ASN A 329 9.20 4.79 -22.61
N ASP A 330 8.86 5.98 -23.13
CA ASP A 330 7.71 6.23 -24.05
C ASP A 330 7.71 5.35 -25.32
N THR A 331 8.86 4.76 -25.69
CA THR A 331 8.98 3.82 -26.82
C THR A 331 8.31 2.47 -26.60
N GLN A 332 8.05 2.06 -25.35
CA GLN A 332 7.37 0.78 -25.04
C GLN A 332 5.84 0.89 -24.99
N TYR A 333 5.29 2.08 -24.68
CA TYR A 333 3.84 2.29 -24.54
C TYR A 333 3.11 2.47 -25.89
N ARG A 334 3.86 2.61 -27.00
CA ARG A 334 3.31 2.76 -28.36
C ARG A 334 3.13 1.45 -29.13
N LYS A 335 3.25 0.30 -28.48
CA LYS A 335 2.87 -1.01 -29.01
C LYS A 335 1.64 -1.49 -28.28
#